data_AF-A0A0P7VUH9-F1
#
_entry.id   AF-A0A0P7VUH9-F1
#
_cell.length_a   1.000
_cell.length_b   1.000
_cell.length_c   1.000
_cell.angle_alpha   90.00
_cell.angle_beta   90.00
_cell.angle_gamma   90.00
#
_symmetry.space_group_name_H-M   'P 1'
#
loop_
_entity.id
_entity.type
_entity.pdbx_description
1 polymer ?
#
loop_
_entity_poly.entity_id
_entity_poly.type
_entity_poly.pdbx_seq_one_letter_code
_entity_poly.pdbx_strand_id
1 'polypeptide(L)'
;GACFNGETAEEAISIHNFSEKILEQAVHFHVMKMRGGFFLWDSMPLSTLLLGDPSDTTSSSLAQRLAKKTKKQVFVSYSLPSTDSNLILLVEKRIKKEMELFPEKF
;
A
#
# COMPACT_ATOMS: atom_id res chain seq x y z
N GLY A 1 -29.13 -37.56 -10.89
CA GLY A 1 -27.75 -37.11 -10.71
C GLY A 1 -27.45 -36.09 -11.78
N ALA A 2 -27.28 -34.82 -11.41
CA ALA A 2 -26.84 -33.78 -12.33
C ALA A 2 -25.42 -33.38 -11.92
N CYS A 3 -24.49 -33.51 -12.86
CA CYS A 3 -23.10 -33.12 -12.70
C CYS A 3 -23.01 -31.60 -12.51
N PHE A 4 -22.45 -31.15 -11.38
CA PHE A 4 -21.94 -29.79 -11.24
C PHE A 4 -20.57 -29.73 -11.92
N ASN A 5 -20.54 -29.36 -13.20
CA ASN A 5 -19.30 -28.98 -13.88
C ASN A 5 -19.26 -27.46 -13.97
N GLY A 6 -18.25 -26.87 -13.34
CA GLY A 6 -17.96 -25.44 -13.44
C GLY A 6 -17.17 -24.91 -12.26
N GLU A 7 -16.07 -25.58 -11.87
CA GLU A 7 -15.01 -24.91 -11.14
C GLU A 7 -14.45 -23.82 -12.07
N THR A 8 -14.96 -22.59 -11.95
CA THR A 8 -14.26 -21.41 -12.48
C THR A 8 -12.91 -21.39 -11.79
N ALA A 9 -11.86 -21.78 -12.51
CA ALA A 9 -10.48 -21.61 -12.07
C ALA A 9 -10.34 -20.20 -11.49
N GLU A 10 -9.96 -20.11 -10.22
CA GLU A 10 -9.66 -18.83 -9.58
C GLU A 10 -8.71 -18.07 -10.51
N GLU A 11 -9.13 -16.91 -11.04
CA GLU A 11 -8.21 -16.04 -11.78
C GLU A 11 -7.11 -15.63 -10.80
N ALA A 12 -5.95 -16.28 -10.92
CA ALA A 12 -4.79 -16.03 -10.08
C ALA A 12 -4.35 -14.55 -10.22
N ILE A 13 -3.86 -13.99 -9.11
CA ILE A 13 -3.27 -12.64 -9.09
C ILE A 13 -2.22 -12.55 -10.20
N SER A 14 -2.36 -11.57 -11.10
CA SER A 14 -1.40 -11.35 -12.18
C SER A 14 -0.73 -9.98 -12.07
N ILE A 15 0.53 -9.91 -12.47
CA ILE A 15 1.35 -8.69 -12.42
C ILE A 15 1.77 -8.35 -13.85
N HIS A 16 1.56 -7.10 -14.25
CA HIS A 16 1.99 -6.53 -15.52
C HIS A 16 2.83 -5.29 -15.28
N ASN A 17 4.01 -5.23 -15.89
CA ASN A 17 4.91 -4.10 -15.76
C ASN A 17 5.15 -3.51 -17.15
N PHE A 18 5.13 -2.18 -17.23
CA PHE A 18 5.50 -1.47 -18.46
C PHE A 18 6.18 -0.16 -18.10
N SER A 19 6.78 0.50 -19.07
CA SER A 19 7.46 1.77 -18.86
C SER A 19 7.27 2.65 -20.07
N GLU A 20 7.04 3.93 -19.83
CA GLU A 20 6.75 4.91 -20.87
C GLU A 20 7.48 6.20 -20.55
N LYS A 21 8.01 6.87 -21.58
CA LYS A 21 8.58 8.20 -21.42
C LYS A 21 7.44 9.21 -21.54
N ILE A 22 7.10 9.86 -20.44
CA ILE A 22 6.07 10.90 -20.37
C ILE A 22 6.78 12.24 -20.22
N LEU A 23 6.64 13.11 -21.23
CA LEU A 23 7.47 14.31 -21.40
C LEU A 23 8.97 13.94 -21.45
N GLU A 24 9.77 14.48 -20.53
CA GLU A 24 11.21 14.17 -20.43
C GLU A 24 11.52 13.05 -19.43
N GLN A 25 10.52 12.53 -18.71
CA GLN A 25 10.72 11.62 -17.59
C GLN A 25 10.32 10.20 -17.96
N ALA A 26 11.20 9.23 -17.69
CA ALA A 26 10.86 7.81 -17.81
C ALA A 26 10.03 7.40 -16.59
N VAL A 27 8.82 6.92 -16.84
CA VAL A 27 7.88 6.47 -15.81
C VAL A 27 7.74 4.96 -15.91
N HIS A 28 7.82 4.29 -14.76
CA HIS A 28 7.69 2.85 -14.64
C HIS A 28 6.38 2.52 -13.93
N PHE A 29 5.61 1.62 -14.53
CA PHE A 29 4.31 1.21 -14.04
C PHE A 29 4.35 -0.24 -13.59
N HIS A 30 3.80 -0.51 -12.41
CA HIS A 30 3.50 -1.87 -11.96
C HIS A 30 2.00 -2.00 -11.72
N VAL A 31 1.38 -2.93 -12.42
CA VAL A 31 -0.06 -3.21 -12.34
C VAL A 31 -0.25 -4.59 -11.74
N MET A 32 -1.03 -4.69 -10.67
CA MET A 32 -1.49 -5.97 -10.13
C MET A 32 -2.99 -6.09 -10.37
N LYS A 33 -3.41 -7.11 -11.12
CA LYS A 33 -4.83 -7.43 -11.35
C LYS A 33 -5.29 -8.42 -10.29
N MET A 34 -6.39 -8.09 -9.61
CA MET A 34 -7.09 -8.96 -8.65
C MET A 34 -8.57 -9.05 -9.04
N ARG A 35 -9.31 -10.04 -8.51
CA ARG A 35 -10.74 -10.18 -8.82
C ARG A 35 -11.50 -8.94 -8.31
N GLY A 36 -12.10 -8.18 -9.24
CA GLY A 36 -12.89 -6.98 -8.91
C GLY A 36 -12.11 -5.66 -8.82
N GLY A 37 -10.81 -5.64 -9.13
CA GLY A 37 -10.02 -4.41 -9.11
C GLY A 37 -8.61 -4.54 -9.69
N PHE A 38 -7.98 -3.41 -9.96
CA PHE A 38 -6.58 -3.35 -10.35
C PHE A 38 -5.85 -2.38 -9.42
N PHE A 39 -4.60 -2.67 -9.13
CA PHE A 39 -3.71 -1.82 -8.36
C PHE A 39 -2.69 -1.20 -9.31
N LEU A 40 -2.58 0.13 -9.31
CA LEU A 40 -1.59 0.89 -10.08
C LEU A 40 -0.55 1.44 -9.10
N TRP A 41 0.71 1.05 -9.28
CA TRP A 41 1.84 1.56 -8.50
C TRP A 41 2.58 2.65 -9.28
N ASP A 42 2.73 3.82 -8.66
CA ASP A 42 3.66 4.89 -9.06
C ASP A 42 4.89 4.87 -8.12
N SER A 43 6.04 5.32 -8.64
CA SER A 43 7.27 5.61 -7.90
C SER A 43 7.07 6.47 -6.65
N MET A 44 6.01 7.30 -6.64
CA MET A 44 5.59 8.07 -5.48
C MET A 44 4.35 7.43 -4.87
N PRO A 45 4.44 6.82 -3.66
CA PRO A 45 3.27 6.21 -3.05
C PRO A 45 2.20 7.28 -2.82
N LEU A 46 1.00 7.05 -3.34
CA LEU A 46 -0.19 7.84 -3.03
C LEU A 46 -0.88 7.20 -1.83
N SER A 47 -1.36 8.04 -0.90
CA SER A 47 -2.19 7.58 0.21
C SER A 47 -3.66 7.90 -0.07
N THR A 48 -4.54 6.97 0.25
CA THR A 48 -6.00 7.16 0.21
C THR A 48 -6.57 6.82 1.57
N LEU A 49 -7.30 7.77 2.17
CA LEU A 49 -8.01 7.53 3.42
C LEU A 49 -9.23 6.65 3.14
N LEU A 50 -9.31 5.49 3.78
CA LEU A 50 -10.46 4.58 3.66
C LEU A 50 -11.60 4.98 4.61
N LEU A 51 -11.26 5.31 5.86
CA LEU A 51 -12.20 5.63 6.93
C LEU A 51 -11.55 6.66 7.87
N GLY A 52 -12.31 7.68 8.29
CA GLY A 52 -11.85 8.70 9.24
C GLY A 52 -12.10 10.13 8.77
N ASP A 53 -11.55 11.10 9.49
CA ASP A 53 -11.61 12.52 9.14
C ASP A 53 -10.55 12.82 8.04
N PRO A 54 -10.94 13.32 6.86
CA PRO A 54 -10.01 13.63 5.77
C PRO A 54 -9.05 14.78 6.09
N SER A 55 -9.33 15.61 7.09
CA SER A 55 -8.42 16.65 7.56
C SER A 55 -7.25 16.08 8.40
N ASP A 56 -7.43 14.88 8.98
CA ASP A 56 -6.36 14.19 9.70
C ASP A 56 -5.47 13.42 8.72
N THR A 57 -4.32 14.02 8.43
CA THR A 57 -3.34 13.44 7.51
C THR A 57 -2.37 12.47 8.19
N THR A 58 -2.51 12.16 9.48
CA THR A 58 -1.55 11.35 10.25
C THR A 58 -1.41 9.94 9.70
N SER A 59 -2.54 9.23 9.54
CA SER A 59 -2.60 7.85 9.05
C SER A 59 -2.08 7.77 7.61
N SER A 60 -2.52 8.70 6.76
CA SER A 60 -2.13 8.79 5.36
C SER A 60 -0.64 9.09 5.19
N SER A 61 -0.12 10.06 5.95
CA SER A 61 1.29 10.42 5.92
C SER A 61 2.18 9.27 6.40
N LEU A 62 1.75 8.55 7.45
CA LEU A 62 2.48 7.38 7.94
C LEU A 62 2.47 6.25 6.90
N ALA A 63 1.31 5.92 6.33
CA ALA A 63 1.18 4.91 5.27
C ALA A 63 2.10 5.21 4.09
N GLN A 64 2.11 6.47 3.63
CA GLN A 64 2.94 6.92 2.52
C GLN A 64 4.44 6.76 2.82
N ARG A 65 4.90 7.17 4.02
CA ARG A 65 6.31 7.03 4.42
C ARG A 65 6.73 5.56 4.54
N LEU A 66 5.87 4.70 5.09
CA LEU A 66 6.13 3.27 5.21
C LEU A 66 6.14 2.58 3.85
N ALA A 67 5.21 2.91 2.95
CA ALA A 67 5.19 2.40 1.58
C ALA A 67 6.47 2.79 0.82
N LYS A 68 6.93 4.04 0.99
CA LYS A 68 8.20 4.50 0.42
C LYS A 68 9.41 3.74 0.96
N LYS A 69 9.46 3.44 2.27
CA LYS A 69 10.57 2.71 2.90
C LYS A 69 10.59 1.24 2.48
N THR A 70 9.43 0.60 2.41
CA THR A 70 9.31 -0.85 2.15
C THR A 70 9.22 -1.20 0.66
N LYS A 71 8.87 -0.23 -0.20
CA LYS A 71 8.52 -0.48 -1.62
C LYS A 71 7.39 -1.51 -1.77
N LYS A 72 6.49 -1.56 -0.79
CA LYS A 72 5.30 -2.43 -0.75
C LYS A 72 4.05 -1.56 -0.51
N GLN A 73 2.88 -2.09 -0.87
CA GLN A 73 1.62 -1.47 -0.48
C GLN A 73 1.45 -1.59 1.05
N VAL A 74 1.11 -0.48 1.72
CA VAL A 74 0.95 -0.45 3.18
C VAL A 74 -0.44 0.07 3.52
N PHE A 75 -1.17 -0.69 4.34
CA PHE A 75 -2.42 -0.25 4.96
C PHE A 75 -2.14 0.13 6.41
N VAL A 76 -2.60 1.30 6.82
CA VAL A 76 -2.44 1.79 8.20
C VAL A 76 -3.82 2.06 8.79
N SER A 77 -4.13 1.35 9.87
CA SER A 77 -5.21 1.72 10.78
C SER A 77 -4.58 2.43 11.98
N TYR A 78 -4.88 3.72 12.14
CA TYR A 78 -4.32 4.55 13.20
C TYR A 78 -5.44 5.00 14.14
N SER A 79 -5.44 4.48 15.37
CA SER A 79 -6.51 4.70 16.35
C SER A 79 -6.07 5.56 17.54
N LEU A 80 -4.94 6.25 17.43
CA LEU A 80 -4.42 7.12 18.49
C LEU A 80 -4.79 8.58 18.21
N PRO A 81 -4.89 9.44 19.24
CA PRO A 81 -5.09 10.87 19.04
C PRO A 81 -3.99 11.47 18.16
N SER A 82 -4.37 12.19 17.12
CA SER A 82 -3.47 12.88 16.19
C SER A 82 -3.03 14.27 16.68
N THR A 83 -3.37 14.64 17.91
CA THR A 83 -3.08 15.96 18.48
C THR A 83 -1.65 16.10 19.02
N ASP A 84 -0.93 15.00 19.24
CA ASP A 84 0.44 15.02 19.75
C ASP A 84 1.46 14.54 18.70
N SER A 85 2.14 15.50 18.08
CA SER A 85 3.21 15.26 17.10
C SER A 85 4.37 14.43 17.65
N ASN A 86 4.66 14.50 18.95
CA ASN A 86 5.73 13.69 19.56
C ASN A 86 5.34 12.22 19.62
N LEU A 87 4.08 11.93 19.95
CA LEU A 87 3.55 10.57 19.95
C LEU A 87 3.61 9.95 18.55
N ILE A 88 3.18 10.70 17.52
CA ILE A 88 3.25 10.26 16.11
C ILE A 88 4.68 9.89 15.71
N LEU A 89 5.65 10.73 16.09
CA LEU A 89 7.06 10.47 15.80
C LEU A 89 7.60 9.22 16.52
N LEU A 90 7.21 8.99 17.77
CA LEU A 90 7.62 7.82 18.54
C LEU A 90 7.04 6.53 17.95
N VAL A 91 5.77 6.54 17.53
CA VAL A 91 5.13 5.43 16.83
C VAL A 91 5.90 5.08 15.56
N GLU A 92 6.21 6.07 14.72
CA GLU A 92 6.96 5.85 13.49
C GLU A 92 8.38 5.31 13.76
N LYS A 93 9.09 5.87 14.75
CA LYS A 93 10.42 5.37 15.14
C LYS A 93 10.37 3.91 15.60
N ARG A 94 9.36 3.54 16.40
CA ARG A 94 9.22 2.18 16.91
C ARG A 94 8.94 1.17 15.80
N ILE A 95 8.09 1.51 14.83
CA ILE A 95 7.80 0.67 13.66
C ILE A 95 9.07 0.50 12.80
N LYS A 96 9.78 1.59 12.52
CA LYS A 96 11.05 1.53 11.77
C LYS A 96 12.08 0.63 12.44
N LYS A 97 12.20 0.72 13.78
CA LYS A 97 13.09 -0.15 14.55
C LYS A 97 12.67 -1.61 14.49
N GLU A 98 11.37 -1.91 14.52
CA GLU A 98 10.88 -3.30 14.38
C GLU A 98 11.20 -3.88 13.01
N MET A 99 11.03 -3.09 11.94
CA MET A 99 11.39 -3.48 10.57
C MET A 99 12.89 -3.78 10.41
N GLU A 100 13.75 -3.08 11.15
CA GLU A 100 15.19 -3.30 11.16
C GLU A 100 15.58 -4.55 11.95
N LEU A 101 14.85 -4.86 13.02
CA LEU A 101 15.10 -6.05 13.86
C LEU A 101 14.55 -7.34 13.25
N PHE A 102 13.41 -7.27 12.57
CA PHE A 102 12.69 -8.43 12.02
C PHE A 102 12.21 -8.18 10.58
N PRO A 103 13.13 -8.00 9.62
CA PRO A 103 12.77 -7.68 8.24
C PRO A 103 11.89 -8.75 7.57
N GLU A 104 11.96 -10.01 8.01
CA GLU A 104 11.15 -11.12 7.50
C GLU A 104 9.65 -11.00 7.79
N LYS A 105 9.27 -10.12 8.73
CA LYS A 105 7.86 -9.89 9.11
C LYS A 105 7.18 -8.78 8.30
N PHE A 106 7.93 -8.03 7.48
CA PHE A 106 7.45 -6.83 6.78
C PHE A 106 7.73 -6.89 5.28
#